data_AF-A0A0X8XYK7-F1
#
_entry.id   AF-A0A0X8XYK7-F1
#
_cell.length_a   1.000
_cell.length_b   1.000
_cell.length_c   1.000
_cell.angle_alpha   90.00
_cell.angle_beta   90.00
_cell.angle_gamma   90.00
#
_symmetry.space_group_name_H-M   'P 1'
#
loop_
_entity.id
_entity.type
_entity.pdbx_description
1 polymer ?
#
loop_
_entity_poly.entity_id
_entity_poly.type
_entity_poly.pdbx_seq_one_letter_code
_entity_poly.pdbx_strand_id
1 'polypeptide(L)'
;MPQAPGAVVLVSVDSPDFRERVFQGDAVYLRMHGREDWYRHDYTDAELAGFRDKIAAIGPERAYIFFNNNHAMLDNARMMLRLFGRDRPGLAVW
;
A
#
# COMPACT_ATOMS: atom_id res chain seq x y z
N MET A 1 8.39 -2.50 18.35
CA MET A 1 9.23 -1.55 19.11
C MET A 1 9.31 -0.29 18.27
N PRO A 2 9.13 0.89 18.84
CA PRO A 2 9.17 2.12 18.07
C PRO A 2 10.52 2.28 17.36
N GLN A 3 10.50 2.78 16.14
CA GLN A 3 11.66 3.06 15.32
C GLN A 3 12.54 4.10 16.02
N ALA A 4 13.85 3.86 16.02
CA ALA A 4 14.81 4.74 16.68
C ALA A 4 14.84 6.13 16.02
N PRO A 5 15.21 7.20 16.76
CA PRO A 5 15.46 8.52 16.18
C PRO A 5 16.46 8.43 15.00
N GLY A 6 16.09 8.97 13.84
CA GLY A 6 16.88 8.86 12.61
C GLY A 6 16.56 7.63 11.74
N ALA A 7 15.54 6.85 12.10
CA ALA A 7 15.09 5.72 11.29
C ALA A 7 14.51 6.15 9.93
N VAL A 8 14.82 5.35 8.91
CA VAL A 8 14.35 5.54 7.53
C VAL A 8 13.17 4.61 7.27
N VAL A 9 12.12 5.13 6.64
CA VAL A 9 11.01 4.31 6.15
C VAL A 9 11.36 3.82 4.75
N LEU A 10 11.47 2.50 4.59
CA LEU A 10 11.67 1.90 3.28
C LEU A 10 10.39 1.97 2.45
N VAL A 11 10.52 2.38 1.19
CA VAL A 11 9.39 2.46 0.25
C VAL A 11 9.06 1.07 -0.25
N SER A 12 7.94 0.55 0.21
CA SER A 12 7.31 -0.67 -0.31
C SER A 12 6.82 -0.42 -1.73
N VAL A 13 6.90 -1.44 -2.58
CA VAL A 13 6.59 -1.34 -4.01
C VAL A 13 5.82 -2.59 -4.44
N ASP A 14 4.83 -2.37 -5.30
CA ASP A 14 4.35 -3.39 -6.23
C ASP A 14 4.53 -2.85 -7.67
N SER A 15 5.36 -3.54 -8.45
CA SER A 15 5.69 -3.19 -9.84
C SER A 15 5.89 -4.48 -10.67
N PRO A 16 6.08 -4.41 -12.01
CA PRO A 16 6.38 -5.60 -12.81
C PRO A 16 7.63 -6.35 -12.34
N ASP A 17 8.65 -5.60 -11.89
CA ASP A 17 9.95 -6.14 -11.44
C ASP A 17 9.95 -6.55 -9.97
N PHE A 18 9.08 -5.94 -9.16
CA PHE A 18 9.05 -6.12 -7.71
C PHE A 18 7.62 -6.30 -7.23
N ARG A 19 7.15 -7.55 -7.20
CA ARG A 19 5.79 -7.86 -6.75
C ARG A 19 5.73 -7.97 -5.22
N GLU A 20 4.69 -7.36 -4.66
CA GLU A 20 4.25 -7.54 -3.27
C GLU A 20 5.30 -7.25 -2.20
N ARG A 21 6.22 -6.32 -2.49
CA ARG A 21 7.34 -6.01 -1.62
C ARG A 21 6.93 -4.99 -0.57
N VAL A 22 6.36 -5.50 0.53
CA VAL A 22 5.94 -4.71 1.70
C VAL A 22 6.95 -4.84 2.82
N PHE A 23 7.54 -3.73 3.24
CA PHE A 23 8.51 -3.68 4.32
C PHE A 23 7.84 -3.50 5.69
N GLN A 24 8.42 -4.15 6.70
CA GLN A 24 8.02 -4.03 8.10
C GLN A 24 8.46 -2.67 8.68
N GLY A 25 7.70 -2.13 9.62
CA GLY A 25 8.06 -0.92 10.37
C GLY A 25 6.83 -0.24 10.99
N ASP A 26 7.06 0.75 11.86
CA ASP A 26 5.97 1.51 12.49
C ASP A 26 5.13 2.31 11.48
N ALA A 27 5.72 2.62 10.33
CA ALA A 27 5.02 3.21 9.21
C ALA A 27 5.26 2.36 7.96
N VAL A 28 4.18 2.03 7.27
CA VAL A 28 4.25 1.45 5.93
C VAL A 28 4.06 2.57 4.91
N TYR A 29 4.98 2.67 3.96
CA TYR A 29 4.84 3.55 2.79
C TYR A 29 4.86 2.68 1.54
N LEU A 30 3.71 2.56 0.86
CA LEU A 30 3.51 1.68 -0.30
C LEU A 30 3.19 2.47 -1.56
N ARG A 31 3.91 2.17 -2.65
CA ARG A 31 3.61 2.68 -4.00
C ARG A 31 3.20 1.55 -4.93
N MET A 32 1.98 1.65 -5.44
CA MET A 32 1.36 0.67 -6.33
C MET A 32 1.56 1.13 -7.78
N HIS A 33 2.47 0.49 -8.49
CA HIS A 33 2.85 0.87 -9.85
C HIS A 33 2.16 0.03 -10.92
N GLY A 34 1.57 -1.10 -10.61
CA GLY A 34 1.02 -2.05 -11.59
C GLY A 34 1.93 -3.23 -11.87
N ARG A 35 1.47 -4.21 -12.66
CA ARG A 35 2.09 -5.55 -12.76
C ARG A 35 2.25 -6.04 -14.19
N GLU A 36 1.41 -5.60 -15.14
CA GLU A 36 1.67 -5.92 -16.55
C GLU A 36 2.75 -5.02 -17.14
N ASP A 37 2.76 -3.74 -16.77
CA ASP A 37 3.83 -2.78 -17.08
C ASP A 37 3.91 -1.72 -15.97
N TRP A 38 4.98 -0.92 -15.98
CA TRP A 38 5.05 0.22 -15.07
C TRP A 38 3.89 1.18 -15.34
N TYR A 39 3.23 1.56 -14.26
CA TYR A 39 2.05 2.44 -14.24
C TYR A 39 0.83 1.85 -14.96
N ARG A 40 0.79 0.53 -15.20
CA ARG A 40 -0.32 -0.16 -15.86
C ARG A 40 -0.66 -1.45 -15.12
N HIS A 41 -1.86 -1.46 -14.55
CA HIS A 41 -2.59 -2.61 -14.00
C HIS A 41 -3.89 -2.09 -13.42
N ASP A 42 -4.99 -2.83 -13.59
CA ASP A 42 -6.16 -2.62 -12.75
C ASP A 42 -6.15 -3.70 -11.67
N TYR A 43 -5.85 -3.30 -10.44
CA TYR A 43 -5.72 -4.27 -9.36
C TYR A 43 -7.07 -4.88 -9.05
N THR A 44 -7.10 -6.20 -9.03
CA THR A 44 -8.30 -6.92 -8.62
C THR A 44 -8.56 -6.71 -7.12
N ASP A 45 -9.83 -6.80 -6.72
CA ASP A 45 -10.23 -6.74 -5.30
C ASP A 45 -9.44 -7.73 -4.43
N ALA A 46 -9.14 -8.92 -4.96
CA ALA A 46 -8.35 -9.94 -4.28
C ALA A 46 -6.89 -9.52 -4.07
N GLU A 47 -6.26 -8.89 -5.08
CA GLU A 47 -4.91 -8.35 -4.94
C GLU A 47 -4.86 -7.24 -3.89
N LEU A 48 -5.81 -6.30 -3.95
CA LEU A 48 -5.91 -5.21 -2.97
C LEU A 48 -6.17 -5.74 -1.55
N ALA A 49 -7.04 -6.74 -1.40
CA ALA A 49 -7.29 -7.40 -0.12
C ALA A 49 -6.02 -8.07 0.42
N GLY A 50 -5.23 -8.73 -0.44
CA GLY A 50 -3.94 -9.30 -0.05
C GLY A 50 -2.95 -8.27 0.49
N PHE A 51 -2.87 -7.09 -0.12
CA PHE A 51 -2.07 -5.98 0.42
C PHE A 51 -2.60 -5.47 1.74
N ARG A 52 -3.91 -5.28 1.85
CA ARG A 52 -4.57 -4.85 3.09
C ARG A 52 -4.27 -5.82 4.23
N ASP A 53 -4.34 -7.13 3.98
CA ASP A 53 -4.08 -8.16 4.99
C ASP A 53 -2.62 -8.18 5.42
N LYS A 54 -1.67 -8.04 4.48
CA LYS A 54 -0.24 -7.90 4.79
C LYS A 54 0.04 -6.69 5.66
N ILE A 55 -0.51 -5.53 5.31
CA ILE A 55 -0.33 -4.29 6.08
C ILE A 55 -0.97 -4.42 7.47
N ALA A 56 -2.16 -5.03 7.56
CA ALA A 56 -2.81 -5.26 8.84
C ALA A 56 -2.01 -6.22 9.75
N ALA A 57 -1.38 -7.25 9.16
CA ALA A 57 -0.52 -8.18 9.89
C ALA A 57 0.79 -7.54 10.38
N ILE A 58 1.33 -6.54 9.67
CA ILE A 58 2.45 -5.71 10.15
C ILE A 58 2.05 -4.90 11.39
N GLY A 59 0.78 -4.45 11.44
CA GLY A 59 0.26 -3.62 12.52
C GLY A 59 0.98 -2.26 12.66
N PRO A 60 1.23 -1.52 11.57
CA PRO A 60 1.89 -0.22 11.67
C PRO A 60 0.99 0.80 12.36
N GLU A 61 1.59 1.82 12.97
CA GLU A 61 0.86 2.97 13.49
C GLU A 61 0.17 3.74 12.37
N ARG A 62 0.82 3.82 11.20
CA ARG A 62 0.35 4.57 10.04
C ARG A 62 0.68 3.81 8.75
N ALA A 63 -0.25 3.84 7.81
CA ALA A 63 -0.03 3.32 6.47
C ALA A 63 -0.35 4.40 5.42
N TYR A 64 0.62 4.65 4.55
CA TYR A 64 0.51 5.57 3.43
C TYR A 64 0.57 4.75 2.14
N ILE A 65 -0.54 4.73 1.40
CA ILE A 65 -0.67 3.91 0.18
C ILE A 65 -0.94 4.84 -0.99
N PHE A 66 -0.06 4.83 -1.98
CA PHE A 66 -0.13 5.67 -3.17
C PHE A 66 -0.35 4.83 -4.41
N PHE A 67 -1.44 5.10 -5.13
CA PHE A 67 -1.71 4.46 -6.42
C PHE A 67 -1.12 5.29 -7.56
N ASN A 68 -0.24 4.66 -8.33
CA ASN A 68 0.49 5.30 -9.42
C ASN A 68 0.32 4.54 -10.75
N ASN A 69 -0.75 3.75 -10.88
CA ASN A 69 -1.09 2.89 -12.03
C ASN A 69 -2.00 3.59 -13.06
N ASN A 70 -1.72 4.86 -13.36
CA ASN A 70 -2.41 5.68 -14.35
C ASN A 70 -3.95 5.60 -14.25
N HIS A 71 -4.61 5.10 -15.31
CA HIS A 71 -6.06 5.21 -15.48
C HIS A 71 -6.87 4.55 -14.37
N ALA A 72 -6.32 3.53 -13.69
CA ALA A 72 -7.03 2.79 -12.66
C ALA A 72 -6.76 3.30 -11.24
N MET A 73 -5.93 4.34 -11.06
CA MET A 73 -5.45 4.75 -9.72
C MET A 73 -6.58 5.14 -8.76
N LEU A 74 -7.59 5.88 -9.26
CA LEU A 74 -8.66 6.41 -8.42
C LEU A 74 -9.58 5.30 -7.89
N ASP A 75 -9.97 4.38 -8.76
CA ASP A 75 -10.88 3.29 -8.38
C ASP A 75 -10.18 2.29 -7.46
N ASN A 76 -8.90 2.00 -7.72
CA ASN A 76 -8.07 1.18 -6.84
C ASN A 76 -7.86 1.81 -5.45
N ALA A 77 -7.58 3.12 -5.39
CA ALA A 77 -7.48 3.85 -4.12
C ALA A 77 -8.79 3.82 -3.33
N ARG A 78 -9.93 4.01 -4.00
CA ARG A 78 -11.25 3.94 -3.38
C ARG A 78 -11.58 2.55 -2.88
N MET A 79 -11.26 1.50 -3.64
CA MET A 79 -11.47 0.12 -3.21
C MET A 79 -10.61 -0.20 -1.98
N MET A 80 -9.32 0.16 -2.01
CA MET A 80 -8.42 -0.01 -0.87
C MET A 80 -8.95 0.70 0.39
N LEU A 81 -9.46 1.93 0.27
CA LEU A 81 -10.08 2.63 1.39
C LEU A 81 -11.31 1.90 1.94
N ARG A 82 -12.14 1.29 1.09
CA ARG A 82 -13.27 0.45 1.53
C ARG A 82 -12.80 -0.78 2.30
N LEU A 83 -11.74 -1.44 1.83
CA LEU A 83 -11.19 -2.65 2.46
C LEU A 83 -10.63 -2.41 3.86
N PHE A 84 -10.11 -1.21 4.13
CA PHE A 84 -9.64 -0.82 5.46
C PHE A 84 -10.73 -0.25 6.38
N GLY A 85 -11.86 0.21 5.82
CA GLY A 85 -12.92 0.92 6.54
C GLY A 85 -12.57 2.39 6.82
N ARG A 86 -13.58 3.25 6.94
CA ARG A 86 -13.40 4.71 7.15
C ARG A 86 -12.98 5.11 8.57
N ASP A 87 -13.03 4.18 9.52
CA ASP A 87 -12.94 4.51 10.96
C ASP A 87 -11.56 4.19 11.58
N ARG A 88 -10.51 4.00 10.76
CA ARG A 88 -9.15 3.77 11.27
C ARG A 88 -8.34 5.07 11.34
N PRO A 89 -8.10 5.63 12.54
CA PRO A 89 -7.18 6.75 12.69
C PRO A 89 -5.76 6.32 12.24
N GLY A 90 -5.11 7.13 11.40
CA GLY A 90 -3.73 6.90 10.95
C GLY A 90 -3.56 6.28 9.55
N LEU A 91 -4.64 5.93 8.86
CA LEU A 91 -4.59 5.46 7.48
C LEU A 91 -4.77 6.62 6.49
N ALA A 92 -3.87 6.74 5.52
CA ALA A 92 -4.00 7.67 4.40
C ALA A 92 -3.78 6.94 3.07
N VAL A 93 -4.80 6.95 2.22
CA VAL A 93 -4.76 6.36 0.86
C VAL A 93 -4.91 7.50 -0.14
N TRP A 94 -3.95 7.64 -1.07
CA TRP A 94 -3.87 8.71 -2.04
C TRP A 94 -3.70 8.19 -3.46
#